data_AF-A0A2T3FP05-F1
#
_entry.id   AF-A0A2T3FP05-F1
#
_cell.length_a   1.000
_cell.length_b   1.000
_cell.length_c   1.000
_cell.angle_alpha   90.00
_cell.angle_beta   90.00
_cell.angle_gamma   90.00
#
_symmetry.space_group_name_H-M   'P 1'
#
loop_
_entity.id
_entity.type
_entity.pdbx_description
1 polymer ?
#
loop_
_entity_poly.entity_id
_entity_poly.type
_entity_poly.pdbx_seq_one_letter_code
_entity_poly.pdbx_strand_id
1 'polypeptide(L)'
;MLKGKTVIELTDVHTGKKEHYEDTNLVTEAAMDVLNCNIKGMLYNSTTFNGSTGDDWMLPLKKNIMGGILLYQNALEERADNIYAPLNNPLIGYASDDANNTEDIRRGSRNLTESKEVDGGYRFVWDFATSQANGTISAICLSNTLAGKGTQYAGNYMVRIGTWSANVQDKYKPYCMRGNKRVYIGEGYRLEMTTYNNSTQATLRKIHDDYLHAALVDRPLTRMTTEADEETTIELNHYPSYYHYIGGQKDGTEEPYNDNSGIWNYLYHGADGKWYGLVRRANRKYNYTSGNKDYYTHQNYEWYMDCIDGNKCTTQKIVAPSDISEFYSLGMSGKWLMCYTGNQVYRIDTTNVANIELVPNITYVSSTVWTYIVDDDIVINGWYFLNGEPKLYVRDTPDASYASWGRNQMTRYKTYALREWIFQSNVYNLYRELFLITPYLATINNLGTPVIKTADKTMKITYTITEE
;
A
#
# COMPACT_ATOMS: atom_id res chain seq x y z
N MET A 1 -3.10 22.95 23.43
CA MET A 1 -3.15 22.67 21.97
C MET A 1 -1.73 22.88 21.43
N LEU A 2 -1.23 22.02 20.54
CA LEU A 2 0.10 22.26 19.95
C LEU A 2 0.02 23.38 18.92
N LYS A 3 0.97 24.31 18.97
CA LYS A 3 1.22 25.30 17.92
C LYS A 3 2.67 25.27 17.54
N GLY A 4 2.99 25.63 16.31
CA GLY A 4 4.36 25.77 15.92
C GLY A 4 4.59 26.81 14.85
N LYS A 5 5.88 27.07 14.70
CA LYS A 5 6.44 28.15 13.90
C LYS A 5 7.69 27.65 13.24
N THR A 6 7.82 27.93 11.96
CA THR A 6 8.99 27.57 11.16
C THR A 6 9.70 28.84 10.73
N VAL A 7 11.03 28.81 10.83
CA VAL A 7 11.93 29.84 10.31
C VAL A 7 12.93 29.16 9.38
N ILE A 8 13.06 29.67 8.16
CA ILE A 8 14.02 29.23 7.16
C ILE A 8 15.02 30.36 6.94
N GLU A 9 16.30 30.06 7.13
CA GLU A 9 17.40 30.94 6.77
C GLU A 9 18.16 30.34 5.59
N LEU A 10 18.17 31.04 4.44
CA LEU A 10 19.08 30.74 3.35
C LEU A 10 20.30 31.66 3.45
N THR A 11 21.51 31.11 3.36
CA THR A 11 22.76 31.90 3.36
C THR A 11 23.55 31.62 2.09
N ASP A 12 23.75 32.66 1.27
CA ASP A 12 24.62 32.61 0.11
C ASP A 12 26.09 32.48 0.58
N VAL A 13 26.78 31.45 0.10
CA VAL A 13 28.14 31.12 0.55
C VAL A 13 29.23 32.02 -0.05
N HIS A 14 28.90 32.76 -1.12
CA HIS A 14 29.83 33.67 -1.79
C HIS A 14 29.69 35.10 -1.25
N THR A 15 28.47 35.53 -0.97
CA THR A 15 28.18 36.91 -0.53
C THR A 15 27.93 37.05 0.96
N GLY A 16 27.60 35.96 1.65
CA GLY A 16 27.16 35.96 3.04
C GLY A 16 25.75 36.53 3.25
N LYS A 17 25.04 36.89 2.17
CA LYS A 17 23.69 37.44 2.24
C LYS A 17 22.73 36.38 2.78
N LYS A 18 21.88 36.80 3.72
CA LYS A 18 20.83 35.97 4.31
C LYS A 18 19.45 36.33 3.78
N GLU A 19 18.64 35.32 3.52
CA GLU A 19 17.20 35.43 3.29
C GLU A 19 16.48 34.75 4.46
N HIS A 20 15.37 35.32 4.90
CA HIS A 20 14.62 34.85 6.06
C HIS A 20 13.15 34.70 5.70
N TYR A 21 12.61 33.51 5.96
CA TYR A 21 11.21 33.17 5.74
C TYR A 21 10.63 32.61 7.04
N GLU A 22 9.44 33.06 7.41
CA GLU A 22 8.77 32.66 8.63
C GLU A 22 7.31 32.38 8.35
N ASP A 23 6.79 31.31 8.94
CA ASP A 23 5.37 30.98 8.86
C ASP A 23 4.93 30.10 10.03
N THR A 24 3.63 29.96 10.21
CA THR A 24 3.00 29.14 11.26
C THR A 24 2.40 27.88 10.69
N ASN A 25 2.26 26.83 11.50
CA ASN A 25 1.73 25.56 11.02
C ASN A 25 0.29 25.28 11.46
N LEU A 26 -0.38 24.46 10.66
CA LEU A 26 -1.48 23.62 11.09
C LEU A 26 -0.91 22.37 11.75
N VAL A 27 -1.40 22.01 12.95
CA VAL A 27 -1.15 20.68 13.52
C VAL A 27 -2.24 19.74 13.02
N THR A 28 -1.84 18.60 12.46
CA THR A 28 -2.78 17.61 11.95
C THR A 28 -3.20 16.63 13.04
N GLU A 29 -4.10 15.71 12.70
CA GLU A 29 -4.50 14.61 13.57
C GLU A 29 -3.42 13.52 13.69
N ALA A 30 -2.39 13.50 12.83
CA ALA A 30 -1.48 12.36 12.71
C ALA A 30 -0.79 11.96 14.03
N ALA A 31 -0.29 12.95 14.80
CA ALA A 31 0.36 12.65 16.07
C ALA A 31 -0.62 12.04 17.08
N MET A 32 -1.87 12.53 17.10
CA MET A 32 -2.91 12.01 17.99
C MET A 32 -3.44 10.66 17.51
N ASP A 33 -3.48 10.43 16.20
CA ASP A 33 -3.87 9.15 15.61
C ASP A 33 -2.91 8.04 16.01
N VAL A 34 -1.60 8.31 16.06
CA VAL A 34 -0.61 7.35 16.58
C VAL A 34 -0.91 6.97 18.03
N LEU A 35 -1.38 7.90 18.87
CA LEU A 35 -1.67 7.59 20.27
C LEU A 35 -3.03 6.91 20.48
N ASN A 36 -4.03 7.31 19.70
CA ASN A 36 -5.44 7.01 19.98
C ASN A 36 -6.03 5.93 19.09
N CYS A 37 -5.39 5.58 17.96
CA CYS A 37 -5.90 4.58 17.05
C CYS A 37 -5.41 3.18 17.40
N ASN A 38 -6.26 2.39 18.05
CA ASN A 38 -5.92 1.03 18.46
C ASN A 38 -6.73 -0.04 17.72
N ILE A 39 -6.29 -0.39 16.51
CA ILE A 39 -6.94 -1.41 15.69
C ILE A 39 -6.89 -2.76 16.42
N LYS A 40 -8.06 -3.36 16.69
CA LYS A 40 -8.26 -4.64 17.40
C LYS A 40 -7.55 -4.76 18.75
N GLY A 41 -7.20 -3.64 19.40
CA GLY A 41 -6.43 -3.66 20.64
C GLY A 41 -4.95 -4.02 20.47
N MET A 42 -4.43 -4.01 19.24
CA MET A 42 -3.04 -4.39 18.90
C MET A 42 -1.97 -3.59 19.66
N LEU A 43 -2.19 -2.30 19.92
CA LEU A 43 -1.22 -1.46 20.64
C LEU A 43 -0.97 -1.91 22.09
N TYR A 44 -1.92 -2.63 22.71
CA TYR A 44 -1.77 -3.12 24.08
C TYR A 44 -0.85 -4.34 24.21
N ASN A 45 -0.47 -4.97 23.11
CA ASN A 45 0.23 -6.25 23.12
C ASN A 45 1.62 -6.15 22.46
N SER A 46 2.50 -5.37 23.10
CA SER A 46 3.95 -5.32 22.87
C SER A 46 4.40 -4.85 21.48
N THR A 47 4.00 -3.64 21.08
CA THR A 47 4.54 -3.01 19.86
C THR A 47 5.99 -2.56 20.01
N THR A 48 6.77 -2.68 18.93
CA THR A 48 8.18 -2.26 18.85
C THR A 48 8.40 -1.33 17.67
N PHE A 49 9.12 -0.24 17.87
CA PHE A 49 9.47 0.70 16.81
C PHE A 49 10.83 1.36 17.09
N ASN A 50 11.69 1.43 16.07
CA ASN A 50 12.97 2.14 16.12
C ASN A 50 13.84 1.80 17.37
N GLY A 51 13.90 0.51 17.73
CA GLY A 51 14.68 0.02 18.87
C GLY A 51 14.04 0.27 20.25
N SER A 52 12.80 0.74 20.30
CA SER A 52 12.04 0.99 21.54
C SER A 52 10.72 0.19 21.53
N THR A 53 10.16 -0.07 22.70
CA THR A 53 9.00 -0.95 22.90
C THR A 53 7.93 -0.27 23.74
N GLY A 54 6.67 -0.68 23.61
CA GLY A 54 5.60 -0.15 24.47
C GLY A 54 5.32 1.33 24.19
N ASP A 55 5.17 2.14 25.25
CA ASP A 55 4.96 3.58 25.16
C ASP A 55 6.26 4.37 24.88
N ASP A 56 7.43 3.82 25.21
CA ASP A 56 8.74 4.47 25.00
C ASP A 56 9.02 4.83 23.53
N TRP A 57 8.44 4.10 22.58
CA TRP A 57 8.59 4.44 21.17
C TRP A 57 7.65 5.56 20.73
N MET A 58 6.53 5.77 21.43
CA MET A 58 5.56 6.82 21.12
C MET A 58 5.92 8.13 21.83
N LEU A 59 6.36 8.04 23.08
CA LEU A 59 6.55 9.18 23.96
C LEU A 59 8.02 9.37 24.36
N PRO A 60 8.51 10.62 24.46
CA PRO A 60 7.82 11.86 24.09
C PRO A 60 7.69 12.03 22.56
N LEU A 61 6.66 12.77 22.12
CA LEU A 61 6.33 12.95 20.68
C LEU A 61 7.51 13.50 19.86
N LYS A 62 8.32 14.37 20.46
CA LYS A 62 9.44 15.04 19.79
C LYS A 62 10.46 14.10 19.17
N LYS A 63 10.56 12.85 19.65
CA LYS A 63 11.58 11.89 19.22
C LYS A 63 11.12 11.13 17.99
N ASN A 64 10.31 10.10 18.18
CA ASN A 64 9.94 9.21 17.07
C ASN A 64 8.79 9.79 16.24
N ILE A 65 7.79 10.41 16.87
CA ILE A 65 6.57 10.84 16.20
C ILE A 65 6.77 12.12 15.38
N MET A 66 7.54 13.09 15.88
CA MET A 66 7.74 14.40 15.24
C MET A 66 9.22 14.73 14.96
N GLY A 67 10.13 13.75 15.09
CA GLY A 67 11.57 13.99 14.95
C GLY A 67 12.08 14.10 13.52
N GLY A 68 11.22 13.97 12.52
CA GLY A 68 11.55 14.16 11.11
C GLY A 68 10.96 15.44 10.52
N ILE A 69 11.52 15.88 9.40
CA ILE A 69 11.00 16.98 8.59
C ILE A 69 10.95 16.57 7.11
N LEU A 70 9.90 16.98 6.40
CA LEU A 70 9.68 16.75 4.98
C LEU A 70 9.43 18.09 4.27
N LEU A 71 10.11 18.32 3.14
CA LEU A 71 10.07 19.56 2.36
C LEU A 71 9.48 19.28 0.98
N TYR A 72 8.30 19.81 0.69
CA TYR A 72 7.57 19.56 -0.54
C TYR A 72 7.61 20.75 -1.49
N GLN A 73 7.61 20.44 -2.80
CA GLN A 73 7.66 21.45 -3.84
C GLN A 73 6.40 22.27 -3.93
N ASN A 74 5.24 21.61 -3.85
CA ASN A 74 3.94 22.26 -3.97
C ASN A 74 3.30 22.41 -2.58
N ALA A 75 2.48 23.44 -2.42
CA ALA A 75 1.65 23.62 -1.24
C ALA A 75 0.73 22.39 -1.03
N LEU A 76 0.40 22.13 0.22
CA LEU A 76 -0.47 21.04 0.66
C LEU A 76 -1.82 21.60 1.09
N GLU A 77 -2.88 20.81 0.95
CA GLU A 77 -4.20 21.19 1.48
C GLU A 77 -4.14 21.24 3.02
N GLU A 78 -4.37 22.41 3.60
CA GLU A 78 -4.34 22.62 5.05
C GLU A 78 -5.62 22.13 5.71
N ARG A 79 -5.64 20.85 6.06
CA ARG A 79 -6.70 20.23 6.86
C ARG A 79 -6.12 19.33 7.93
N ALA A 80 -6.79 19.27 9.07
CA ALA A 80 -6.33 18.47 10.20
C ALA A 80 -6.32 16.96 9.87
N ASP A 81 -7.27 16.49 9.07
CA ASP A 81 -7.38 15.10 8.62
C ASP A 81 -6.51 14.78 7.38
N ASN A 82 -5.86 15.78 6.76
CA ASN A 82 -4.93 15.57 5.66
C ASN A 82 -3.54 15.17 6.20
N ILE A 83 -3.38 13.89 6.52
CA ILE A 83 -2.18 13.38 7.18
C ILE A 83 -1.11 12.83 6.23
N TYR A 84 -1.31 12.87 4.91
CA TYR A 84 -0.32 12.39 3.93
C TYR A 84 -0.21 13.34 2.74
N ALA A 85 1.03 13.59 2.28
CA ALA A 85 1.22 14.33 1.04
C ALA A 85 0.84 13.46 -0.17
N PRO A 86 0.26 14.06 -1.23
CA PRO A 86 0.04 13.37 -2.49
C PRO A 86 1.35 12.79 -3.07
N LEU A 87 1.32 11.56 -3.59
CA LEU A 87 2.50 10.91 -4.19
C LEU A 87 3.07 11.65 -5.40
N ASN A 88 2.29 12.51 -6.05
CA ASN A 88 2.73 13.36 -7.15
C ASN A 88 3.28 14.72 -6.68
N ASN A 89 3.30 15.02 -5.38
CA ASN A 89 3.97 16.20 -4.85
C ASN A 89 5.47 15.89 -4.62
N PRO A 90 6.39 16.50 -5.38
CA PRO A 90 7.81 16.20 -5.25
C PRO A 90 8.35 16.51 -3.84
N LEU A 91 9.03 15.52 -3.25
CA LEU A 91 9.79 15.68 -2.01
C LEU A 91 11.19 16.19 -2.33
N ILE A 92 11.42 17.48 -2.04
CA ILE A 92 12.67 18.20 -2.35
C ILE A 92 13.76 17.91 -1.33
N GLY A 93 13.38 17.77 -0.06
CA GLY A 93 14.30 17.49 1.00
C GLY A 93 13.63 16.87 2.20
N TYR A 94 14.44 16.27 3.06
CA TYR A 94 13.98 15.69 4.32
C TYR A 94 15.14 15.61 5.31
N ALA A 95 14.85 15.51 6.60
CA ALA A 95 15.87 15.24 7.62
C ALA A 95 15.25 14.53 8.83
N SER A 96 16.08 13.85 9.61
CA SER A 96 15.69 13.03 10.78
C SER A 96 16.28 13.62 12.06
N ASP A 97 16.10 12.96 13.19
CA ASP A 97 16.63 13.36 14.51
C ASP A 97 18.12 12.97 14.69
N ASP A 98 18.84 12.79 13.57
CA ASP A 98 20.25 12.42 13.51
C ASP A 98 20.98 13.18 12.39
N ALA A 99 22.31 13.17 12.46
CA ALA A 99 23.14 13.77 11.41
C ALA A 99 23.04 12.97 10.10
N ASN A 100 23.17 13.65 8.96
CA ASN A 100 23.25 12.94 7.69
C ASN A 100 24.60 12.22 7.56
N ASN A 101 24.57 10.90 7.48
CA ASN A 101 25.71 10.02 7.27
C ASN A 101 25.70 9.35 5.88
N THR A 102 24.94 9.91 4.93
CA THR A 102 24.77 9.39 3.57
C THR A 102 25.10 10.47 2.53
N GLU A 103 25.29 10.05 1.28
CA GLU A 103 25.49 10.95 0.14
C GLU A 103 24.16 11.45 -0.48
N ASP A 104 23.01 11.26 0.19
CA ASP A 104 21.74 11.71 -0.35
C ASP A 104 21.66 13.24 -0.39
N ILE A 105 21.57 13.77 -1.61
CA ILE A 105 21.39 15.19 -1.89
C ILE A 105 20.03 15.73 -1.44
N ARG A 106 19.10 14.91 -0.96
CA ARG A 106 17.83 15.38 -0.36
C ARG A 106 17.88 15.40 1.16
N ARG A 107 18.83 14.70 1.79
CA ARG A 107 18.85 14.51 3.24
C ARG A 107 19.67 15.59 3.95
N GLY A 108 19.02 16.37 4.80
CA GLY A 108 19.68 17.32 5.72
C GLY A 108 20.15 16.65 7.01
N SER A 109 20.84 17.41 7.85
CA SER A 109 21.38 16.96 9.13
C SER A 109 20.71 17.64 10.32
N ARG A 110 20.44 16.87 11.38
CA ARG A 110 20.05 17.44 12.66
C ARG A 110 21.17 18.29 13.27
N ASN A 111 20.85 19.49 13.72
CA ASN A 111 21.73 20.30 14.55
C ASN A 111 21.46 20.00 16.02
N LEU A 112 22.30 19.14 16.61
CA LEU A 112 22.12 18.65 17.98
C LEU A 112 22.37 19.72 19.06
N THR A 113 23.10 20.79 18.72
CA THR A 113 23.39 21.87 19.67
C THR A 113 22.23 22.86 19.76
N GLU A 114 21.59 23.18 18.63
CA GLU A 114 20.49 24.14 18.56
C GLU A 114 19.12 23.49 18.76
N SER A 115 19.00 22.16 18.55
CA SER A 115 17.78 21.40 18.85
C SER A 115 17.68 21.11 20.34
N LYS A 116 16.69 21.69 21.02
CA LYS A 116 16.56 21.62 22.48
C LYS A 116 15.15 21.92 22.95
N GLU A 117 14.90 21.55 24.21
CA GLU A 117 13.72 22.00 24.93
C GLU A 117 13.71 23.53 25.06
N VAL A 118 12.52 24.10 24.95
CA VAL A 118 12.23 25.52 25.16
C VAL A 118 11.06 25.63 26.12
N ASP A 119 10.77 26.84 26.58
CA ASP A 119 9.61 27.05 27.45
C ASP A 119 8.32 26.58 26.75
N GLY A 120 7.58 25.71 27.42
CA GLY A 120 6.37 25.09 26.89
C GLY A 120 6.53 24.23 25.63
N GLY A 121 7.74 23.80 25.23
CA GLY A 121 7.87 23.07 23.97
C GLY A 121 9.26 22.57 23.57
N TYR A 122 9.43 22.33 22.27
CA TYR A 122 10.70 21.87 21.71
C TYR A 122 11.04 22.60 20.41
N ARG A 123 12.32 22.97 20.28
CA ARG A 123 12.90 23.54 19.08
C ARG A 123 13.70 22.47 18.34
N PHE A 124 13.32 22.24 17.10
CA PHE A 124 13.98 21.41 16.12
C PHE A 124 14.84 22.29 15.19
N VAL A 125 16.09 21.92 14.95
CA VAL A 125 16.96 22.62 13.99
C VAL A 125 17.62 21.62 13.05
N TRP A 126 17.49 21.86 11.75
CA TRP A 126 18.14 21.08 10.70
C TRP A 126 18.93 21.97 9.76
N ASP A 127 20.11 21.50 9.37
CA ASP A 127 21.01 22.16 8.45
C ASP A 127 21.11 21.35 7.14
N PHE A 128 21.05 22.06 6.02
CA PHE A 128 21.19 21.51 4.67
C PHE A 128 22.37 22.22 3.99
N ALA A 129 23.33 21.41 3.53
CA ALA A 129 24.49 21.89 2.80
C ALA A 129 24.10 22.48 1.43
N THR A 130 25.06 23.09 0.75
CA THR A 130 24.89 23.63 -0.61
C THR A 130 24.44 22.59 -1.62
N SER A 131 24.90 21.34 -1.48
CA SER A 131 24.48 20.23 -2.34
C SER A 131 23.10 19.65 -2.00
N GLN A 132 22.49 20.05 -0.89
CA GLN A 132 21.32 19.38 -0.33
C GLN A 132 20.01 20.17 -0.49
N ALA A 133 18.91 19.45 -0.73
CA ALA A 133 17.54 19.97 -0.83
C ALA A 133 17.38 21.15 -1.80
N ASN A 134 18.13 21.14 -2.91
CA ASN A 134 18.04 22.17 -3.95
C ASN A 134 16.75 22.00 -4.75
N GLY A 135 16.01 23.09 -4.93
CA GLY A 135 14.70 23.10 -5.56
C GLY A 135 13.81 24.23 -5.05
N THR A 136 12.55 24.21 -5.50
CA THR A 136 11.50 25.09 -4.99
C THR A 136 10.79 24.39 -3.85
N ILE A 137 10.64 25.02 -2.69
CA ILE A 137 9.97 24.48 -1.51
C ILE A 137 8.77 25.37 -1.20
N SER A 138 7.58 24.79 -1.14
CA SER A 138 6.35 25.53 -0.79
C SER A 138 5.69 25.02 0.48
N ALA A 139 6.03 23.82 0.95
CA ALA A 139 5.47 23.29 2.19
C ALA A 139 6.52 22.55 3.03
N ILE A 140 6.41 22.69 4.35
CA ILE A 140 7.29 22.09 5.34
C ILE A 140 6.44 21.37 6.38
N CYS A 141 6.73 20.09 6.62
CA CYS A 141 5.94 19.26 7.51
C CYS A 141 6.85 18.58 8.53
N LEU A 142 6.50 18.65 9.82
CA LEU A 142 7.05 17.71 10.79
C LEU A 142 6.47 16.33 10.52
N SER A 143 7.27 15.30 10.72
CA SER A 143 6.93 13.91 10.42
C SER A 143 7.67 12.97 11.36
N ASN A 144 7.45 11.67 11.17
CA ASN A 144 8.15 10.64 11.91
C ASN A 144 9.67 10.67 11.62
N THR A 145 10.47 10.32 12.63
CA THR A 145 11.93 10.27 12.51
C THR A 145 12.41 9.38 11.36
N LEU A 146 11.77 8.23 11.12
CA LEU A 146 12.17 7.31 10.05
C LEU A 146 11.81 7.81 8.65
N ALA A 147 10.73 8.58 8.50
CA ALA A 147 10.43 9.28 7.25
C ALA A 147 11.56 10.26 6.90
N GLY A 148 12.09 10.96 7.92
CA GLY A 148 13.26 11.84 7.83
C GLY A 148 14.59 11.14 7.50
N LYS A 149 14.65 9.80 7.54
CA LYS A 149 15.82 9.03 7.09
C LYS A 149 15.76 8.67 5.61
N GLY A 150 14.63 8.90 4.96
CA GLY A 150 14.40 8.55 3.56
C GLY A 150 13.88 7.13 3.38
N THR A 151 12.97 6.97 2.42
CA THR A 151 12.24 5.72 2.18
C THR A 151 13.04 4.71 1.35
N GLN A 152 14.10 5.15 0.67
CA GLN A 152 14.85 4.32 -0.27
C GLN A 152 16.00 3.50 0.36
N TYR A 153 16.35 3.73 1.62
CA TYR A 153 17.54 3.13 2.26
C TYR A 153 17.23 1.93 3.15
N ALA A 154 16.05 1.91 3.76
CA ALA A 154 15.57 0.84 4.63
C ALA A 154 14.03 0.77 4.57
N GLY A 155 13.42 -0.20 5.25
CA GLY A 155 11.97 -0.32 5.43
C GLY A 155 11.40 0.80 6.33
N ASN A 156 11.66 2.06 5.99
CA ASN A 156 11.30 3.23 6.75
C ASN A 156 9.88 3.70 6.43
N TYR A 157 9.36 3.44 5.23
CA TYR A 157 8.04 3.93 4.79
C TYR A 157 6.89 3.24 5.54
N MET A 158 6.93 1.90 5.57
CA MET A 158 5.93 1.04 6.24
C MET A 158 6.63 0.13 7.24
N VAL A 159 6.56 0.49 8.52
CA VAL A 159 7.30 -0.17 9.58
C VAL A 159 6.38 -1.12 10.33
N ARG A 160 6.63 -2.44 10.27
CA ARG A 160 5.86 -3.41 11.08
C ARG A 160 6.18 -3.19 12.56
N ILE A 161 5.19 -2.76 13.33
CA ILE A 161 5.33 -2.51 14.77
C ILE A 161 4.85 -3.67 15.63
N GLY A 162 4.14 -4.65 15.07
CA GLY A 162 3.75 -5.86 15.78
C GLY A 162 3.23 -6.95 14.85
N THR A 163 3.29 -8.19 15.34
CA THR A 163 2.75 -9.38 14.68
C THR A 163 2.12 -10.30 15.72
N TRP A 164 0.95 -10.82 15.40
CA TRP A 164 0.17 -11.70 16.26
C TRP A 164 -0.39 -12.84 15.44
N SER A 165 -0.62 -13.98 16.10
CA SER A 165 -1.27 -15.13 15.47
C SER A 165 -2.31 -15.78 16.37
N ALA A 166 -3.28 -16.43 15.75
CA ALA A 166 -4.27 -17.26 16.42
C ALA A 166 -4.50 -18.55 15.62
N ASN A 167 -4.56 -19.69 16.32
CA ASN A 167 -5.01 -20.93 15.70
C ASN A 167 -6.51 -20.83 15.38
N VAL A 168 -6.86 -21.05 14.11
CA VAL A 168 -8.23 -20.94 13.59
C VAL A 168 -8.66 -22.21 12.86
N GLN A 169 -8.01 -23.35 13.12
CA GLN A 169 -8.29 -24.63 12.45
C GLN A 169 -9.79 -24.96 12.41
N ASP A 170 -10.48 -24.80 13.55
CA ASP A 170 -11.89 -25.17 13.69
C ASP A 170 -12.86 -24.14 13.07
N LYS A 171 -12.35 -22.98 12.63
CA LYS A 171 -13.13 -21.89 12.05
C LYS A 171 -12.82 -21.63 10.59
N TYR A 172 -11.66 -22.10 10.11
CA TYR A 172 -11.17 -21.79 8.78
C TYR A 172 -12.15 -22.25 7.71
N LYS A 173 -12.49 -21.34 6.81
CA LYS A 173 -13.24 -21.64 5.60
C LYS A 173 -12.33 -21.36 4.40
N PRO A 174 -12.24 -22.24 3.39
CA PRO A 174 -11.30 -22.10 2.29
C PRO A 174 -11.37 -20.77 1.54
N TYR A 175 -12.52 -20.10 1.54
CA TYR A 175 -12.74 -18.83 0.85
C TYR A 175 -12.34 -17.58 1.66
N CYS A 176 -12.21 -17.70 2.99
CA CYS A 176 -12.00 -16.57 3.87
C CYS A 176 -10.56 -16.05 3.83
N MET A 177 -10.39 -14.73 3.96
CA MET A 177 -9.08 -14.09 4.18
C MET A 177 -8.03 -14.38 3.10
N ARG A 178 -8.43 -14.65 1.85
CA ARG A 178 -7.51 -14.73 0.71
C ARG A 178 -7.14 -13.32 0.21
N GLY A 179 -6.43 -13.24 -0.92
CA GLY A 179 -6.09 -11.99 -1.60
C GLY A 179 -7.22 -11.39 -2.43
N ASN A 180 -8.47 -11.70 -2.07
CA ASN A 180 -9.71 -11.36 -2.78
C ASN A 180 -10.62 -10.47 -1.91
N LYS A 181 -10.03 -9.65 -1.04
CA LYS A 181 -10.78 -8.90 -0.02
C LYS A 181 -10.53 -7.41 -0.04
N ARG A 182 -11.50 -6.67 0.51
CA ARG A 182 -11.39 -5.26 0.88
C ARG A 182 -11.84 -5.09 2.32
N VAL A 183 -11.01 -4.49 3.17
CA VAL A 183 -11.35 -4.23 4.57
C VAL A 183 -11.74 -2.77 4.75
N TYR A 184 -12.77 -2.53 5.55
CA TYR A 184 -13.30 -1.22 5.94
C TYR A 184 -13.19 -1.10 7.47
N ILE A 185 -12.05 -0.58 7.93
CA ILE A 185 -11.69 -0.56 9.36
C ILE A 185 -12.64 0.34 10.15
N GLY A 186 -12.95 1.53 9.63
CA GLY A 186 -13.84 2.49 10.30
C GLY A 186 -15.26 1.96 10.45
N GLU A 187 -15.74 1.28 9.42
CA GLU A 187 -17.10 0.76 9.33
C GLU A 187 -17.27 -0.64 9.94
N GLY A 188 -16.18 -1.33 10.27
CA GLY A 188 -16.23 -2.62 10.95
C GLY A 188 -16.67 -3.79 10.07
N TYR A 189 -16.29 -3.81 8.79
CA TYR A 189 -16.59 -4.94 7.92
C TYR A 189 -15.51 -5.18 6.87
N ARG A 190 -15.61 -6.31 6.17
CA ARG A 190 -14.83 -6.59 4.96
C ARG A 190 -15.69 -7.22 3.88
N LEU A 191 -15.31 -6.97 2.63
CA LEU A 191 -15.87 -7.63 1.45
C LEU A 191 -14.91 -8.72 0.99
N GLU A 192 -15.44 -9.86 0.56
CA GLU A 192 -14.65 -10.96 -0.01
C GLU A 192 -15.35 -11.51 -1.27
N MET A 193 -14.65 -11.54 -2.41
CA MET A 193 -15.17 -12.02 -3.70
C MET A 193 -14.56 -13.38 -4.05
N THR A 194 -15.36 -14.43 -4.07
CA THR A 194 -14.85 -15.80 -4.34
C THR A 194 -15.39 -16.34 -5.65
N THR A 195 -14.51 -16.97 -6.43
CA THR A 195 -14.86 -17.74 -7.63
C THR A 195 -14.31 -19.17 -7.53
N TYR A 196 -14.92 -20.09 -8.27
CA TYR A 196 -14.54 -21.51 -8.31
C TYR A 196 -14.39 -21.96 -9.77
N ASN A 197 -13.48 -22.90 -10.01
CA ASN A 197 -13.13 -23.35 -11.36
C ASN A 197 -14.33 -23.95 -12.07
N ASN A 198 -15.13 -24.73 -11.34
CA ASN A 198 -16.29 -25.48 -11.79
C ASN A 198 -17.62 -24.72 -11.64
N SER A 199 -17.56 -23.40 -11.44
CA SER A 199 -18.74 -22.54 -11.29
C SER A 199 -18.68 -21.41 -12.31
N THR A 200 -19.83 -21.07 -12.89
CA THR A 200 -20.00 -19.84 -13.68
C THR A 200 -20.43 -18.66 -12.83
N GLN A 201 -20.36 -18.79 -11.50
CA GLN A 201 -20.81 -17.78 -10.55
C GLN A 201 -19.68 -17.32 -9.64
N ALA A 202 -19.68 -16.03 -9.33
CA ALA A 202 -18.94 -15.44 -8.23
C ALA A 202 -19.86 -15.25 -7.01
N THR A 203 -19.28 -15.29 -5.82
CA THR A 203 -19.98 -14.97 -4.57
C THR A 203 -19.29 -13.82 -3.87
N LEU A 204 -20.01 -12.71 -3.71
CA LEU A 204 -19.58 -11.56 -2.90
C LEU A 204 -20.17 -11.69 -1.50
N ARG A 205 -19.30 -11.63 -0.49
CA ARG A 205 -19.70 -11.66 0.92
C ARG A 205 -19.32 -10.37 1.60
N LYS A 206 -20.22 -9.83 2.41
CA LYS A 206 -19.93 -8.80 3.40
C LYS A 206 -19.91 -9.42 4.77
N ILE A 207 -18.75 -9.40 5.40
CA ILE A 207 -18.51 -10.03 6.70
C ILE A 207 -18.24 -8.93 7.71
N HIS A 208 -19.09 -8.81 8.72
CA HIS A 208 -18.82 -7.92 9.84
C HIS A 208 -17.61 -8.42 10.65
N ASP A 209 -16.73 -7.48 10.97
CA ASP A 209 -15.63 -7.71 11.89
C ASP A 209 -15.24 -6.37 12.49
N ASP A 210 -15.62 -6.14 13.74
CA ASP A 210 -15.22 -4.91 14.42
C ASP A 210 -13.68 -4.80 14.51
N TYR A 211 -13.16 -3.66 14.08
CA TYR A 211 -11.74 -3.33 14.10
C TYR A 211 -11.40 -2.28 15.16
N LEU A 212 -12.36 -1.52 15.67
CA LEU A 212 -12.07 -0.34 16.50
C LEU A 212 -12.78 -0.36 17.86
N HIS A 213 -13.84 -1.15 18.04
CA HIS A 213 -14.53 -1.26 19.31
C HIS A 213 -14.20 -2.56 20.04
N ALA A 214 -14.42 -2.51 21.36
CA ALA A 214 -14.32 -3.67 22.22
C ALA A 214 -15.47 -4.65 21.95
N ALA A 215 -15.19 -5.94 22.04
CA ALA A 215 -16.20 -6.98 22.03
C ALA A 215 -16.44 -7.50 23.46
N LEU A 216 -17.70 -7.77 23.80
CA LEU A 216 -18.09 -8.20 25.15
C LEU A 216 -17.59 -9.62 25.48
N VAL A 217 -17.60 -10.51 24.48
CA VAL A 217 -17.46 -11.97 24.68
C VAL A 217 -16.15 -12.55 24.14
N ASP A 218 -15.50 -11.86 23.21
CA ASP A 218 -14.29 -12.35 22.58
C ASP A 218 -13.21 -11.28 22.43
N ARG A 219 -12.00 -11.71 22.07
CA ARG A 219 -10.85 -10.84 21.87
C ARG A 219 -10.76 -10.48 20.38
N PRO A 220 -10.99 -9.22 19.97
CA PRO A 220 -10.91 -8.83 18.56
C PRO A 220 -9.58 -9.22 17.91
N LEU A 221 -8.46 -9.10 18.64
CA LEU A 221 -7.10 -9.44 18.19
C LEU A 221 -6.93 -10.91 17.75
N THR A 222 -7.67 -11.86 18.32
CA THR A 222 -7.56 -13.30 17.99
C THR A 222 -8.82 -13.86 17.33
N ARG A 223 -9.86 -13.03 17.17
CA ARG A 223 -11.13 -13.41 16.54
C ARG A 223 -10.97 -13.61 15.03
N MET A 224 -11.60 -14.65 14.49
CA MET A 224 -11.86 -14.80 13.06
C MET A 224 -13.37 -14.88 12.85
N THR A 225 -13.94 -13.91 12.14
CA THR A 225 -15.34 -13.95 11.71
C THR A 225 -15.42 -14.59 10.32
N THR A 226 -16.40 -15.46 10.09
CA THR A 226 -16.54 -16.21 8.83
C THR A 226 -17.98 -16.30 8.34
N GLU A 227 -18.93 -15.76 9.10
CA GLU A 227 -20.32 -15.64 8.69
C GLU A 227 -20.51 -14.30 7.98
N ALA A 228 -21.22 -14.32 6.86
CA ALA A 228 -21.54 -13.13 6.09
C ALA A 228 -22.90 -12.58 6.54
N ASP A 229 -22.98 -11.26 6.72
CA ASP A 229 -24.24 -10.57 6.97
C ASP A 229 -25.05 -10.46 5.67
N GLU A 230 -24.33 -10.30 4.55
CA GLU A 230 -24.88 -10.19 3.21
C GLU A 230 -24.08 -11.11 2.27
N GLU A 231 -24.78 -11.89 1.46
CA GLU A 231 -24.20 -12.72 0.41
C GLU A 231 -24.91 -12.46 -0.92
N THR A 232 -24.16 -12.20 -1.98
CA THR A 232 -24.67 -11.97 -3.33
C THR A 232 -24.01 -12.93 -4.30
N THR A 233 -24.84 -13.68 -5.04
CA THR A 233 -24.41 -14.53 -6.16
C THR A 233 -24.46 -13.72 -7.45
N ILE A 234 -23.38 -13.76 -8.24
CA ILE A 234 -23.21 -13.00 -9.47
C ILE A 234 -22.92 -13.98 -10.59
N GLU A 235 -23.73 -13.95 -11.64
CA GLU A 235 -23.50 -14.79 -12.83
C GLU A 235 -22.39 -14.19 -13.71
N LEU A 236 -21.37 -15.00 -14.00
CA LEU A 236 -20.26 -14.68 -14.90
C LEU A 236 -20.58 -15.12 -16.34
N ASN A 237 -21.42 -16.15 -16.53
CA ASN A 237 -21.73 -16.79 -17.82
C ASN A 237 -20.53 -17.54 -18.46
N HIS A 238 -19.43 -17.68 -17.74
CA HIS A 238 -18.28 -18.49 -18.11
C HIS A 238 -17.57 -18.96 -16.84
N TYR A 239 -16.70 -19.96 -16.96
CA TYR A 239 -15.81 -20.33 -15.86
C TYR A 239 -14.62 -19.33 -15.78
N PRO A 240 -14.00 -19.12 -14.61
CA PRO A 240 -12.83 -18.24 -14.49
C PRO A 240 -11.61 -18.70 -15.30
N SER A 241 -11.43 -20.01 -15.45
CA SER A 241 -10.43 -20.62 -16.34
C SER A 241 -11.00 -21.91 -16.95
N TYR A 242 -11.01 -22.01 -18.28
CA TYR A 242 -11.68 -23.12 -18.99
C TYR A 242 -10.99 -23.52 -20.29
N TYR A 243 -11.31 -24.71 -20.75
CA TYR A 243 -10.98 -25.22 -22.07
C TYR A 243 -12.10 -24.90 -23.05
N HIS A 244 -11.73 -24.60 -24.28
CA HIS A 244 -12.63 -24.61 -25.43
C HIS A 244 -12.12 -25.63 -26.45
N TYR A 245 -12.98 -26.58 -26.82
CA TYR A 245 -12.61 -27.72 -27.65
C TYR A 245 -12.99 -27.50 -29.12
N ILE A 246 -12.06 -27.86 -30.02
CA ILE A 246 -12.22 -27.72 -31.47
C ILE A 246 -12.03 -29.09 -32.12
N GLY A 247 -13.09 -29.63 -32.72
CA GLY A 247 -13.17 -30.96 -33.31
C GLY A 247 -13.36 -32.09 -32.29
N GLY A 248 -13.52 -33.32 -32.79
CA GLY A 248 -13.72 -34.51 -31.95
C GLY A 248 -15.10 -34.55 -31.27
N GLN A 249 -15.23 -35.38 -30.24
CA GLN A 249 -16.45 -35.61 -29.47
C GLN A 249 -16.86 -34.41 -28.60
N LYS A 250 -15.94 -33.49 -28.31
CA LYS A 250 -16.17 -32.29 -27.50
C LYS A 250 -16.26 -31.01 -28.33
N ASP A 251 -16.44 -31.12 -29.65
CA ASP A 251 -16.42 -29.93 -30.51
C ASP A 251 -17.40 -28.85 -30.05
N GLY A 252 -16.89 -27.62 -29.90
CA GLY A 252 -17.65 -26.46 -29.46
C GLY A 252 -17.99 -26.41 -27.97
N THR A 253 -17.57 -27.39 -27.16
CA THR A 253 -17.87 -27.38 -25.72
C THR A 253 -16.85 -26.57 -24.92
N GLU A 254 -17.31 -26.09 -23.76
CA GLU A 254 -16.49 -25.43 -22.76
C GLU A 254 -16.49 -26.24 -21.47
N GLU A 255 -15.30 -26.48 -20.91
CA GLU A 255 -15.16 -27.24 -19.67
C GLU A 255 -14.22 -26.53 -18.70
N PRO A 256 -14.53 -26.55 -17.38
CA PRO A 256 -13.69 -25.90 -16.38
C PRO A 256 -12.32 -26.58 -16.25
N TYR A 257 -11.34 -25.84 -15.75
CA TYR A 257 -10.09 -26.45 -15.27
C TYR A 257 -10.35 -27.34 -14.06
N ASN A 258 -9.53 -28.38 -13.86
CA ASN A 258 -9.77 -29.40 -12.82
C ASN A 258 -9.33 -29.00 -11.40
N ASP A 259 -8.69 -27.85 -11.21
CA ASP A 259 -8.15 -27.42 -9.91
C ASP A 259 -8.45 -25.93 -9.61
N ASN A 260 -8.75 -25.65 -8.34
CA ASN A 260 -8.97 -24.31 -7.79
C ASN A 260 -7.67 -23.60 -7.40
N SER A 261 -6.51 -24.29 -7.35
CA SER A 261 -5.23 -23.70 -6.95
C SER A 261 -4.73 -22.59 -7.89
N GLY A 262 -5.20 -22.57 -9.14
CA GLY A 262 -4.82 -21.61 -10.18
C GLY A 262 -5.84 -20.51 -10.45
N ILE A 263 -6.88 -20.34 -9.61
CA ILE A 263 -7.87 -19.28 -9.80
C ILE A 263 -7.29 -17.95 -9.32
N TRP A 264 -7.30 -16.96 -10.20
CA TRP A 264 -6.89 -15.62 -9.84
C TRP A 264 -7.98 -14.90 -9.05
N ASN A 265 -7.55 -14.13 -8.06
CA ASN A 265 -8.45 -13.34 -7.25
C ASN A 265 -9.03 -12.19 -8.07
N TYR A 266 -10.29 -11.87 -7.83
CA TYR A 266 -10.86 -10.61 -8.29
C TYR A 266 -10.36 -9.52 -7.35
N LEU A 267 -9.86 -8.43 -7.94
CA LEU A 267 -9.28 -7.30 -7.24
C LEU A 267 -10.32 -6.20 -7.12
N TYR A 268 -10.56 -5.73 -5.91
CA TYR A 268 -11.41 -4.58 -5.67
C TYR A 268 -10.69 -3.29 -6.06
N HIS A 269 -11.44 -2.34 -6.61
CA HIS A 269 -10.95 -1.02 -6.92
C HIS A 269 -11.80 0.03 -6.20
N GLY A 270 -11.27 0.60 -5.11
CA GLY A 270 -11.99 1.54 -4.27
C GLY A 270 -12.37 2.85 -4.94
N ALA A 271 -11.69 3.26 -6.02
CA ALA A 271 -12.01 4.51 -6.70
C ALA A 271 -13.32 4.45 -7.51
N ASP A 272 -13.71 3.26 -8.01
CA ASP A 272 -14.96 3.08 -8.76
C ASP A 272 -15.94 2.09 -8.11
N GLY A 273 -15.54 1.40 -7.05
CA GLY A 273 -16.36 0.44 -6.32
C GLY A 273 -16.53 -0.92 -6.99
N LYS A 274 -15.70 -1.24 -7.99
CA LYS A 274 -15.86 -2.44 -8.84
C LYS A 274 -14.84 -3.51 -8.52
N TRP A 275 -15.11 -4.72 -9.02
CA TRP A 275 -14.16 -5.84 -8.95
C TRP A 275 -13.69 -6.23 -10.35
N TYR A 276 -12.38 -6.47 -10.48
CA TYR A 276 -11.75 -6.83 -11.74
C TYR A 276 -11.07 -8.19 -11.64
N GLY A 277 -11.35 -9.08 -12.61
CA GLY A 277 -10.78 -10.43 -12.66
C GLY A 277 -10.23 -10.74 -14.04
N LEU A 278 -9.11 -11.48 -14.10
CA LEU A 278 -8.63 -12.04 -15.35
C LEU A 278 -9.28 -13.40 -15.59
N VAL A 279 -9.65 -13.65 -16.83
CA VAL A 279 -10.25 -14.90 -17.29
C VAL A 279 -9.40 -15.49 -18.39
N ARG A 280 -9.14 -16.79 -18.31
CA ARG A 280 -8.33 -17.52 -19.30
C ARG A 280 -9.14 -18.60 -20.00
N ARG A 281 -9.19 -18.52 -21.33
CA ARG A 281 -9.70 -19.59 -22.20
C ARG A 281 -8.54 -20.30 -22.90
N ALA A 282 -8.44 -21.61 -22.74
CA ALA A 282 -7.42 -22.43 -23.38
C ALA A 282 -8.01 -23.21 -24.55
N ASN A 283 -7.64 -22.84 -25.78
CA ASN A 283 -8.13 -23.52 -26.97
C ASN A 283 -7.41 -24.87 -27.16
N ARG A 284 -8.18 -25.94 -27.32
CA ARG A 284 -7.73 -27.33 -27.40
C ARG A 284 -8.27 -27.96 -28.67
N LYS A 285 -7.39 -28.33 -29.59
CA LYS A 285 -7.78 -28.93 -30.87
C LYS A 285 -7.65 -30.45 -30.81
N TYR A 286 -8.65 -31.14 -31.32
CA TYR A 286 -8.63 -32.59 -31.49
C TYR A 286 -7.36 -33.03 -32.22
N ASN A 287 -6.75 -34.10 -31.72
CA ASN A 287 -5.55 -34.70 -32.28
C ASN A 287 -5.83 -36.11 -32.80
N TYR A 288 -6.23 -37.03 -31.91
CA TYR A 288 -6.58 -38.40 -32.26
C TYR A 288 -7.49 -39.03 -31.21
N THR A 289 -8.15 -40.11 -31.59
CA THR A 289 -8.93 -40.97 -30.67
C THR A 289 -8.12 -42.23 -30.33
N SER A 290 -8.10 -42.62 -29.05
CA SER A 290 -7.62 -43.94 -28.63
C SER A 290 -8.64 -44.59 -27.70
N GLY A 291 -9.13 -45.77 -28.10
CA GLY A 291 -10.30 -46.39 -27.47
C GLY A 291 -11.53 -45.48 -27.57
N ASN A 292 -12.15 -45.18 -26.42
CA ASN A 292 -13.33 -44.31 -26.32
C ASN A 292 -12.98 -42.89 -25.84
N LYS A 293 -11.72 -42.45 -25.96
CA LYS A 293 -11.26 -41.14 -25.51
C LYS A 293 -10.57 -40.37 -26.63
N ASP A 294 -11.00 -39.14 -26.81
CA ASP A 294 -10.32 -38.17 -27.67
C ASP A 294 -9.21 -37.45 -26.90
N TYR A 295 -8.08 -37.27 -27.60
CA TYR A 295 -6.92 -36.53 -27.10
C TYR A 295 -6.82 -35.21 -27.84
N TYR A 296 -6.53 -34.14 -27.10
CA TYR A 296 -6.54 -32.78 -27.60
C TYR A 296 -5.21 -32.08 -27.32
N THR A 297 -4.71 -31.35 -28.30
CA THR A 297 -3.47 -30.57 -28.23
C THR A 297 -3.77 -29.10 -27.96
N HIS A 298 -3.02 -28.47 -27.06
CA HIS A 298 -3.11 -27.03 -26.80
C HIS A 298 -2.77 -26.23 -28.06
N GLN A 299 -3.56 -25.20 -28.36
CA GLN A 299 -3.32 -24.29 -29.50
C GLN A 299 -2.81 -22.93 -29.04
N ASN A 300 -3.59 -22.25 -28.20
CA ASN A 300 -3.25 -20.94 -27.65
C ASN A 300 -4.13 -20.64 -26.43
N TYR A 301 -3.80 -19.53 -25.76
CA TYR A 301 -4.66 -18.91 -24.76
C TYR A 301 -5.33 -17.67 -25.33
N GLU A 302 -6.56 -17.44 -24.87
CA GLU A 302 -7.23 -16.16 -24.98
C GLU A 302 -7.55 -15.63 -23.59
N TRP A 303 -7.56 -14.30 -23.49
CA TRP A 303 -7.64 -13.57 -22.24
C TRP A 303 -8.82 -12.64 -22.27
N TYR A 304 -9.52 -12.54 -21.15
CA TYR A 304 -10.63 -11.64 -20.95
C TYR A 304 -10.48 -10.96 -19.59
N MET A 305 -11.07 -9.78 -19.46
CA MET A 305 -11.20 -9.07 -18.21
C MET A 305 -12.66 -9.03 -17.83
N ASP A 306 -12.97 -9.52 -16.65
CA ASP A 306 -14.25 -9.30 -16.01
C ASP A 306 -14.23 -7.99 -15.25
N CYS A 307 -15.36 -7.28 -15.32
CA CYS A 307 -15.70 -6.16 -14.46
C CYS A 307 -17.05 -6.47 -13.82
N ILE A 308 -17.05 -6.61 -12.49
CA ILE A 308 -18.26 -6.76 -11.68
C ILE A 308 -18.61 -5.40 -11.09
N ASP A 309 -19.81 -4.94 -11.41
CA ASP A 309 -20.42 -3.70 -10.94
C ASP A 309 -21.76 -4.02 -10.30
N GLY A 310 -21.84 -3.91 -8.97
CA GLY A 310 -22.96 -4.42 -8.20
C GLY A 310 -23.17 -5.93 -8.39
N ASN A 311 -24.30 -6.32 -8.95
CA ASN A 311 -24.68 -7.72 -9.16
C ASN A 311 -24.49 -8.21 -10.61
N LYS A 312 -23.78 -7.44 -11.44
CA LYS A 312 -23.60 -7.74 -12.86
C LYS A 312 -22.13 -7.91 -13.21
N CYS A 313 -21.80 -9.00 -13.90
CA CYS A 313 -20.51 -9.17 -14.56
C CYS A 313 -20.59 -8.70 -16.03
N THR A 314 -19.55 -8.02 -16.48
CA THR A 314 -19.29 -7.76 -17.90
C THR A 314 -17.91 -8.26 -18.25
N THR A 315 -17.79 -8.97 -19.37
CA THR A 315 -16.53 -9.59 -19.80
C THR A 315 -16.09 -8.96 -21.12
N GLN A 316 -14.83 -8.53 -21.17
CA GLN A 316 -14.26 -7.92 -22.37
C GLN A 316 -12.99 -8.66 -22.79
N LYS A 317 -12.86 -8.95 -24.09
CA LYS A 317 -11.69 -9.64 -24.62
C LYS A 317 -10.46 -8.75 -24.56
N ILE A 318 -9.37 -9.28 -24.03
CA ILE A 318 -8.06 -8.63 -23.95
C ILE A 318 -7.28 -9.01 -25.21
N VAL A 319 -6.68 -8.02 -25.87
CA VAL A 319 -5.71 -8.26 -26.96
C VAL A 319 -4.33 -8.36 -26.33
N ALA A 320 -4.03 -9.52 -25.74
CA ALA A 320 -2.74 -9.75 -25.10
C ALA A 320 -1.59 -9.56 -26.11
N PRO A 321 -0.46 -8.94 -25.72
CA PRO A 321 0.74 -8.90 -26.54
C PRO A 321 1.15 -10.30 -27.07
N SER A 322 1.82 -10.34 -28.23
CA SER A 322 2.28 -11.59 -28.82
C SER A 322 3.22 -12.34 -27.86
N ASP A 323 3.18 -13.67 -27.91
CA ASP A 323 4.06 -14.58 -27.17
C ASP A 323 3.86 -14.60 -25.63
N ILE A 324 2.77 -14.03 -25.12
CA ILE A 324 2.38 -14.19 -23.71
C ILE A 324 1.81 -15.60 -23.49
N SER A 325 2.53 -16.40 -22.69
CA SER A 325 2.04 -17.70 -22.22
C SER A 325 1.06 -17.55 -21.04
N GLU A 326 1.32 -16.61 -20.13
CA GLU A 326 0.51 -16.37 -18.93
C GLU A 326 0.52 -14.89 -18.55
N PHE A 327 -0.60 -14.43 -17.98
CA PHE A 327 -0.83 -13.07 -17.54
C PHE A 327 -1.39 -13.09 -16.11
N TYR A 328 -0.71 -12.45 -15.18
CA TYR A 328 -1.03 -12.48 -13.75
C TYR A 328 -1.33 -11.08 -13.24
N SER A 329 -2.49 -10.89 -12.60
CA SER A 329 -2.87 -9.63 -11.97
C SER A 329 -2.11 -9.41 -10.65
N LEU A 330 -1.65 -8.18 -10.43
CA LEU A 330 -0.94 -7.76 -9.22
C LEU A 330 -1.82 -6.94 -8.28
N GLY A 331 -2.54 -5.95 -8.83
CA GLY A 331 -3.27 -4.92 -8.08
C GLY A 331 -3.78 -3.82 -9.01
N MET A 332 -4.33 -2.75 -8.42
CA MET A 332 -4.84 -1.59 -9.14
C MET A 332 -3.90 -0.38 -8.97
N SER A 333 -3.94 0.57 -9.90
CA SER A 333 -3.33 1.89 -9.75
C SER A 333 -4.01 2.91 -10.65
N GLY A 334 -4.85 3.78 -10.06
CA GLY A 334 -5.80 4.58 -10.83
C GLY A 334 -6.67 3.67 -11.70
N LYS A 335 -6.92 4.04 -12.97
CA LYS A 335 -7.72 3.21 -13.89
C LYS A 335 -7.05 1.91 -14.36
N TRP A 336 -5.85 1.59 -13.91
CA TRP A 336 -5.05 0.51 -14.48
C TRP A 336 -5.10 -0.76 -13.62
N LEU A 337 -5.41 -1.88 -14.25
CA LEU A 337 -5.11 -3.20 -13.72
C LEU A 337 -3.64 -3.51 -14.00
N MET A 338 -2.83 -3.58 -12.96
CA MET A 338 -1.40 -3.87 -13.05
C MET A 338 -1.19 -5.38 -13.12
N CYS A 339 -0.39 -5.84 -14.06
CA CYS A 339 -0.17 -7.25 -14.35
C CYS A 339 1.29 -7.55 -14.66
N TYR A 340 1.66 -8.83 -14.68
CA TYR A 340 2.97 -9.26 -15.18
C TYR A 340 2.88 -10.51 -16.05
N THR A 341 3.90 -10.68 -16.89
CA THR A 341 4.23 -11.90 -17.61
C THR A 341 5.74 -12.04 -17.67
N GLY A 342 6.27 -13.22 -17.33
CA GLY A 342 7.70 -13.40 -17.11
C GLY A 342 8.25 -12.39 -16.09
N ASN A 343 9.15 -11.53 -16.54
CA ASN A 343 9.76 -10.45 -15.74
C ASN A 343 9.28 -9.05 -16.14
N GLN A 344 8.25 -8.93 -16.99
CA GLN A 344 7.74 -7.67 -17.50
C GLN A 344 6.46 -7.28 -16.77
N VAL A 345 6.31 -5.99 -16.46
CA VAL A 345 5.09 -5.41 -15.88
C VAL A 345 4.29 -4.72 -16.97
N TYR A 346 3.00 -5.02 -17.03
CA TYR A 346 2.03 -4.39 -17.92
C TYR A 346 0.95 -3.69 -17.12
N ARG A 347 0.27 -2.74 -17.77
CA ARG A 347 -0.93 -2.09 -17.28
C ARG A 347 -2.05 -2.22 -18.31
N ILE A 348 -3.24 -2.66 -17.88
CA ILE A 348 -4.44 -2.74 -18.72
C ILE A 348 -5.41 -1.65 -18.30
N ASP A 349 -5.91 -0.86 -19.25
CA ASP A 349 -6.91 0.16 -18.98
C ASP A 349 -8.27 -0.51 -18.69
N THR A 350 -8.78 -0.35 -17.47
CA THR A 350 -10.05 -0.96 -17.06
C THR A 350 -11.26 -0.41 -17.81
N THR A 351 -11.13 0.78 -18.41
CA THR A 351 -12.19 1.44 -19.20
C THR A 351 -12.14 1.07 -20.68
N ASN A 352 -10.99 0.56 -21.15
CA ASN A 352 -10.79 0.10 -22.52
C ASN A 352 -9.69 -0.98 -22.57
N VAL A 353 -10.09 -2.24 -22.43
CA VAL A 353 -9.15 -3.38 -22.29
C VAL A 353 -8.30 -3.66 -23.52
N ALA A 354 -8.60 -3.03 -24.66
CA ALA A 354 -7.73 -3.06 -25.83
C ALA A 354 -6.43 -2.26 -25.61
N ASN A 355 -6.42 -1.34 -24.64
CA ASN A 355 -5.23 -0.59 -24.27
C ASN A 355 -4.43 -1.33 -23.19
N ILE A 356 -3.30 -1.89 -23.62
CA ILE A 356 -2.34 -2.59 -22.76
C ILE A 356 -0.97 -2.01 -23.03
N GLU A 357 -0.29 -1.60 -21.97
CA GLU A 357 0.98 -0.91 -22.08
C GLU A 357 2.05 -1.62 -21.24
N LEU A 358 3.24 -1.79 -21.81
CA LEU A 358 4.42 -2.18 -21.05
C LEU A 358 4.82 -1.02 -20.14
N VAL A 359 5.01 -1.28 -18.85
CA VAL A 359 5.54 -0.28 -17.92
C VAL A 359 7.06 -0.23 -18.08
N PRO A 360 7.65 0.91 -18.47
CA PRO A 360 9.08 1.01 -18.70
C PRO A 360 9.86 1.01 -17.37
N ASN A 361 11.14 0.65 -17.44
CA ASN A 361 12.12 0.78 -16.35
C ASN A 361 11.78 0.01 -15.06
N ILE A 362 11.01 -1.07 -15.17
CA ILE A 362 10.75 -1.98 -14.06
C ILE A 362 10.88 -3.43 -14.52
N THR A 363 11.50 -4.25 -13.67
CA THR A 363 11.59 -5.70 -13.84
C THR A 363 10.82 -6.34 -12.72
N TYR A 364 9.84 -7.18 -13.06
CA TYR A 364 9.10 -7.97 -12.09
C TYR A 364 9.95 -9.13 -11.57
N VAL A 365 9.88 -9.33 -10.26
CA VAL A 365 10.51 -10.43 -9.53
C VAL A 365 9.48 -10.84 -8.50
N SER A 366 9.05 -12.09 -8.53
CA SER A 366 8.02 -12.57 -7.62
C SER A 366 8.50 -12.47 -6.18
N SER A 367 7.93 -11.52 -5.42
CA SER A 367 8.23 -11.35 -4.01
C SER A 367 7.09 -10.65 -3.28
N THR A 368 6.55 -11.31 -2.26
CA THR A 368 5.52 -10.75 -1.36
C THR A 368 6.06 -9.70 -0.39
N VAL A 369 7.39 -9.55 -0.35
CA VAL A 369 8.10 -8.59 0.49
C VAL A 369 8.18 -7.22 -0.20
N TRP A 370 8.34 -7.25 -1.52
CA TRP A 370 8.51 -6.07 -2.37
C TRP A 370 7.28 -5.74 -3.21
N THR A 371 6.34 -6.67 -3.35
CA THR A 371 5.10 -6.49 -4.11
C THR A 371 3.88 -6.75 -3.23
N TYR A 372 3.07 -5.72 -3.01
CA TYR A 372 1.91 -5.76 -2.12
C TYR A 372 0.96 -4.59 -2.42
N ILE A 373 -0.31 -4.78 -2.07
CA ILE A 373 -1.40 -3.81 -2.19
C ILE A 373 -1.56 -3.09 -0.84
N VAL A 374 -1.75 -1.78 -0.90
CA VAL A 374 -2.14 -0.92 0.22
C VAL A 374 -3.43 -0.21 -0.16
N ASP A 375 -4.53 -0.61 0.48
CA ASP A 375 -5.89 -0.28 0.06
C ASP A 375 -6.17 -0.72 -1.37
N ASP A 376 -6.05 0.21 -2.32
CA ASP A 376 -6.29 0.04 -3.74
C ASP A 376 -5.01 0.25 -4.57
N ASP A 377 -3.97 0.82 -3.97
CA ASP A 377 -2.72 1.09 -4.64
C ASP A 377 -1.79 -0.12 -4.57
N ILE A 378 -1.02 -0.34 -5.64
CA ILE A 378 -0.01 -1.39 -5.69
C ILE A 378 1.41 -0.84 -5.51
N VAL A 379 2.18 -1.53 -4.69
CA VAL A 379 3.65 -1.49 -4.69
C VAL A 379 4.13 -2.70 -5.49
N ILE A 380 5.00 -2.48 -6.49
CA ILE A 380 5.61 -3.55 -7.29
C ILE A 380 7.12 -3.41 -7.18
N ASN A 381 7.78 -4.45 -6.67
CA ASN A 381 9.23 -4.47 -6.48
C ASN A 381 9.81 -3.24 -5.77
N GLY A 382 9.11 -2.75 -4.75
CA GLY A 382 9.49 -1.59 -3.95
C GLY A 382 9.10 -0.24 -4.56
N TRP A 383 8.54 -0.20 -5.77
CA TRP A 383 7.99 1.02 -6.36
C TRP A 383 6.50 1.15 -6.05
N TYR A 384 6.12 2.23 -5.39
CA TYR A 384 4.73 2.63 -5.18
C TYR A 384 4.20 3.28 -6.46
N PHE A 385 3.11 2.72 -7.01
CA PHE A 385 2.51 3.18 -8.26
C PHE A 385 1.43 4.22 -8.02
N LEU A 386 1.40 5.24 -8.90
CA LEU A 386 0.30 6.19 -9.00
C LEU A 386 -0.14 6.27 -10.45
N ASN A 387 -1.42 6.04 -10.72
CA ASN A 387 -1.98 6.04 -12.07
C ASN A 387 -1.21 5.16 -13.06
N GLY A 388 -0.78 3.98 -12.60
CA GLY A 388 -0.08 3.00 -13.42
C GLY A 388 1.38 3.33 -13.71
N GLU A 389 1.98 4.27 -12.97
CA GLU A 389 3.40 4.64 -13.11
C GLU A 389 4.14 4.55 -11.77
N PRO A 390 5.40 4.05 -11.75
CA PRO A 390 6.22 4.06 -10.54
C PRO A 390 6.52 5.51 -10.12
N LYS A 391 6.22 5.89 -8.88
CA LYS A 391 6.46 7.25 -8.36
C LYS A 391 7.45 7.32 -7.20
N LEU A 392 7.33 6.41 -6.24
CA LEU A 392 8.13 6.45 -5.01
C LEU A 392 8.72 5.09 -4.72
N TYR A 393 10.02 5.03 -4.43
CA TYR A 393 10.65 3.80 -3.98
C TYR A 393 10.59 3.70 -2.45
N VAL A 394 9.92 2.66 -1.93
CA VAL A 394 9.53 2.52 -0.50
C VAL A 394 10.20 1.35 0.23
N ARG A 395 11.12 0.64 -0.44
CA ARG A 395 11.81 -0.56 0.05
C ARG A 395 10.86 -1.71 0.46
N ASP A 396 11.42 -2.77 1.03
CA ASP A 396 10.72 -3.98 1.46
C ASP A 396 9.89 -3.81 2.73
N THR A 397 8.89 -4.69 2.87
CA THR A 397 8.26 -4.97 4.17
C THR A 397 8.92 -6.18 4.83
N PRO A 398 8.92 -6.31 6.16
CA PRO A 398 9.61 -7.42 6.82
C PRO A 398 9.21 -8.81 6.30
N ASP A 399 10.23 -9.64 6.05
CA ASP A 399 10.05 -10.97 5.48
C ASP A 399 9.18 -11.89 6.37
N ALA A 400 8.46 -12.78 5.70
CA ALA A 400 8.05 -14.05 6.27
C ALA A 400 8.14 -15.09 5.15
N SER A 401 8.99 -16.08 5.35
CA SER A 401 9.43 -17.06 4.34
C SER A 401 8.38 -18.14 4.00
N TYR A 402 7.09 -17.86 4.14
CA TYR A 402 6.03 -18.87 4.06
C TYR A 402 4.93 -18.54 3.04
N ALA A 403 4.49 -19.55 2.28
CA ALA A 403 3.36 -19.46 1.36
C ALA A 403 2.07 -19.12 2.13
N SER A 404 1.46 -17.98 1.82
CA SER A 404 0.44 -17.37 2.68
C SER A 404 -0.67 -16.69 1.88
N TRP A 405 -1.92 -16.96 2.25
CA TRP A 405 -3.08 -16.37 1.57
C TRP A 405 -3.42 -15.00 2.16
N GLY A 406 -3.63 -14.02 1.28
CA GLY A 406 -3.97 -12.65 1.67
C GLY A 406 -2.80 -11.79 2.17
N ARG A 407 -1.57 -12.33 2.25
CA ARG A 407 -0.39 -11.62 2.78
C ARG A 407 0.02 -10.39 1.97
N ASN A 408 -0.34 -10.35 0.69
CA ASN A 408 -0.02 -9.24 -0.19
C ASN A 408 -1.01 -8.07 -0.06
N GLN A 409 -2.02 -8.11 0.82
CA GLN A 409 -3.00 -7.04 0.97
C GLN A 409 -2.91 -6.39 2.36
N MET A 410 -2.84 -5.07 2.36
CA MET A 410 -2.89 -4.22 3.55
C MET A 410 -3.99 -3.19 3.41
N THR A 411 -4.57 -2.79 4.54
CA THR A 411 -5.59 -1.75 4.61
C THR A 411 -5.14 -0.66 5.53
N ARG A 412 -5.14 0.58 5.06
CA ARG A 412 -4.79 1.73 5.88
C ARG A 412 -5.96 2.16 6.73
N TYR A 413 -5.63 2.68 7.89
CA TYR A 413 -6.55 3.43 8.71
C TYR A 413 -5.74 4.43 9.52
N LYS A 414 -5.96 5.71 9.23
CA LYS A 414 -5.19 6.82 9.81
C LYS A 414 -3.68 6.60 9.56
N THR A 415 -2.86 6.69 10.60
CA THR A 415 -1.40 6.51 10.52
C THR A 415 -0.95 5.05 10.38
N TYR A 416 -1.88 4.09 10.45
CA TYR A 416 -1.57 2.66 10.49
C TYR A 416 -2.00 1.93 9.22
N ALA A 417 -1.43 0.74 9.02
CA ALA A 417 -1.97 -0.26 8.11
C ALA A 417 -2.06 -1.62 8.79
N LEU A 418 -3.17 -2.31 8.53
CA LEU A 418 -3.45 -3.66 8.99
C LEU A 418 -3.18 -4.65 7.85
N ARG A 419 -2.47 -5.74 8.15
CA ARG A 419 -2.36 -6.91 7.28
C ARG A 419 -2.96 -8.12 7.99
N GLU A 420 -3.90 -8.79 7.35
CA GLU A 420 -4.48 -10.05 7.85
C GLU A 420 -4.26 -11.17 6.83
N TRP A 421 -3.73 -12.31 7.24
CA TRP A 421 -3.42 -13.40 6.33
C TRP A 421 -3.49 -14.76 7.01
N ILE A 422 -3.73 -15.81 6.23
CA ILE A 422 -3.77 -17.19 6.70
C ILE A 422 -2.50 -17.92 6.27
N PHE A 423 -1.96 -18.72 7.18
CA PHE A 423 -0.92 -19.68 6.88
C PHE A 423 -1.25 -21.05 7.46
N GLN A 424 -1.04 -22.07 6.64
CA GLN A 424 -1.19 -23.46 7.00
C GLN A 424 0.19 -24.09 7.20
N SER A 425 0.49 -24.46 8.44
CA SER A 425 1.55 -25.42 8.75
C SER A 425 0.91 -26.77 9.11
N ASN A 426 0.89 -27.12 10.40
CA ASN A 426 0.13 -28.28 10.92
C ASN A 426 -1.35 -27.94 11.15
N VAL A 427 -1.64 -26.66 11.36
CA VAL A 427 -2.98 -26.10 11.58
C VAL A 427 -3.11 -24.78 10.81
N TYR A 428 -4.33 -24.36 10.54
CA TYR A 428 -4.58 -23.01 10.02
C TYR A 428 -4.38 -21.96 11.11
N ASN A 429 -3.52 -20.98 10.83
CA ASN A 429 -3.29 -19.83 11.70
C ASN A 429 -3.67 -18.53 10.99
N LEU A 430 -4.41 -17.68 11.68
CA LEU A 430 -4.65 -16.30 11.29
C LEU A 430 -3.53 -15.43 11.85
N TYR A 431 -2.83 -14.74 10.98
CA TYR A 431 -1.83 -13.75 11.33
C TYR A 431 -2.37 -12.35 11.13
N ARG A 432 -1.98 -11.47 12.04
CA ARG A 432 -2.26 -10.04 11.98
C ARG A 432 -0.97 -9.27 12.20
N GLU A 433 -0.72 -8.32 11.34
CA GLU A 433 0.43 -7.43 11.45
C GLU A 433 -0.06 -5.99 11.44
N LEU A 434 0.51 -5.18 12.34
CA LEU A 434 0.26 -3.74 12.40
C LEU A 434 1.50 -3.02 11.89
N PHE A 435 1.29 -2.11 10.94
CA PHE A 435 2.31 -1.27 10.36
C PHE A 435 2.04 0.19 10.70
N LEU A 436 3.08 0.94 11.03
CA LEU A 436 3.06 2.39 11.04
C LEU A 436 3.53 2.91 9.67
N ILE A 437 2.71 3.73 9.01
CA ILE A 437 3.11 4.42 7.78
C ILE A 437 3.73 5.75 8.19
N THR A 438 5.05 5.82 8.12
CA THR A 438 5.83 6.88 8.78
C THR A 438 5.79 8.27 8.12
N PRO A 439 5.63 8.45 6.79
CA PRO A 439 5.65 9.78 6.19
C PRO A 439 4.31 10.50 6.34
N TYR A 440 3.67 10.36 7.51
CA TYR A 440 2.54 11.20 7.87
C TYR A 440 3.02 12.62 8.12
N LEU A 441 2.13 13.58 7.91
CA LEU A 441 2.36 14.98 8.17
C LEU A 441 1.84 15.27 9.57
N ALA A 442 2.70 15.33 10.59
CA ALA A 442 2.29 15.74 11.94
C ALA A 442 1.90 17.22 12.00
N THR A 443 2.47 17.99 11.09
CA THR A 443 2.12 19.39 10.86
C THR A 443 2.16 19.69 9.36
N ILE A 444 1.42 20.70 8.93
CA ILE A 444 1.52 21.29 7.60
C ILE A 444 1.83 22.78 7.79
N ASN A 445 2.92 23.24 7.17
CA ASN A 445 3.24 24.65 7.07
C ASN A 445 3.45 24.97 5.58
N ASN A 446 2.46 25.59 4.94
CA ASN A 446 2.66 26.18 3.62
C ASN A 446 3.30 27.55 3.75
N LEU A 447 4.35 27.78 2.98
CA LEU A 447 5.04 29.06 2.98
C LEU A 447 4.23 30.08 2.19
N GLY A 448 4.03 31.28 2.74
CA GLY A 448 3.38 32.38 2.04
C GLY A 448 4.03 32.77 0.70
N THR A 449 5.28 32.39 0.47
CA THR A 449 5.93 32.43 -0.86
C THR A 449 6.89 31.24 -0.99
N PRO A 450 6.93 30.54 -2.14
CA PRO A 450 7.87 29.45 -2.35
C PRO A 450 9.32 29.89 -2.17
N VAL A 451 10.09 29.10 -1.44
CA VAL A 451 11.52 29.31 -1.20
C VAL A 451 12.33 28.56 -2.25
N ILE A 452 13.26 29.24 -2.91
CA ILE A 452 14.13 28.64 -3.93
C ILE A 452 15.52 28.44 -3.34
N LYS A 453 15.89 27.18 -3.11
CA LYS A 453 17.24 26.81 -2.68
C LYS A 453 18.08 26.35 -3.86
N THR A 454 19.24 26.96 -4.01
CA THR A 454 20.22 26.73 -5.07
C THR A 454 21.56 26.24 -4.49
N ALA A 455 22.45 25.77 -5.35
CA ALA A 455 23.73 25.16 -4.96
C ALA A 455 24.77 26.14 -4.39
N ASP A 456 24.49 27.44 -4.42
CA ASP A 456 25.26 28.52 -3.81
C ASP A 456 24.76 28.89 -2.40
N LYS A 457 23.69 28.25 -1.90
CA LYS A 457 23.08 28.57 -0.61
C LYS A 457 23.12 27.38 0.35
N THR A 458 23.49 27.62 1.61
CA THR A 458 23.11 26.72 2.70
C THR A 458 21.70 27.06 3.19
N MET A 459 21.03 26.11 3.82
CA MET A 459 19.71 26.32 4.41
C MET A 459 19.68 25.80 5.84
N LYS A 460 19.22 26.63 6.76
CA LYS A 460 18.88 26.23 8.13
C LYS A 460 17.37 26.33 8.30
N ILE A 461 16.76 25.28 8.85
CA ILE A 461 15.34 25.28 9.20
C ILE A 461 15.24 25.12 10.72
N THR A 462 14.65 26.12 11.36
CA THR A 462 14.27 26.08 12.77
C THR A 462 12.76 25.88 12.86
N TYR A 463 12.32 24.79 13.48
CA TYR A 463 10.91 24.50 13.70
C TYR A 463 10.66 24.44 15.21
N THR A 464 9.83 25.32 15.75
CA THR A 464 9.47 25.29 17.17
C THR A 464 8.04 24.83 17.31
N ILE A 465 7.77 23.85 18.18
CA ILE A 465 6.43 23.41 18.58
C ILE A 465 6.29 23.67 20.08
N THR A 466 5.20 24.31 20.49
CA THR A 466 4.85 24.61 21.89
C THR A 466 3.44 24.15 22.23
N GLU A 467 3.24 23.83 23.49
CA GLU A 467 1.96 23.61 24.14
C GLU A 467 1.36 24.96 24.53
N GLU A 468 0.15 25.25 24.06
CA GLU A 468 -0.68 26.36 24.52
C GLU A 468 -1.84 25.93 25.40
#